data_AF-A0AAN5TC01-F1
#
_entry.id   AF-A0AAN5TC01-F1
#
_cell.length_a   1.000
_cell.length_b   1.000
_cell.length_c   1.000
_cell.angle_alpha   90.00
_cell.angle_beta   90.00
_cell.angle_gamma   90.00
#
_symmetry.space_group_name_H-M   'P 1'
#
loop_
_entity.id
_entity.type
_entity.pdbx_description
1 polymer ?
#
loop_
_entity_poly.entity_id
_entity_poly.type
_entity_poly.pdbx_seq_one_letter_code
_entity_poly.pdbx_strand_id
1 'polypeptide(L)'
;MTNIDVRWQQRLNNYARALQQLSLAVNLTQTRPLSDLEKQGLIQTFEFTHELAWNVMKDYFFFQGNSAITGSRDATRESFNKGLIKEGEIWMDMIKSRNQTSHTYNQSVADEIVKNIINSYHTSFQAFLEKMQGLKEHE
;
A
#
# COMPACT_ATOMS: atom_id res chain seq x y z
N MET A 1 8.77 -30.38 -10.00
CA MET A 1 7.54 -29.65 -10.41
C MET A 1 7.94 -28.22 -10.70
N THR A 2 7.77 -27.79 -11.94
CA THR A 2 8.18 -26.48 -12.43
C THR A 2 7.42 -25.38 -11.69
N ASN A 3 8.19 -24.51 -11.04
CA ASN A 3 7.80 -23.29 -10.37
C ASN A 3 6.90 -22.45 -11.30
N ILE A 4 5.58 -22.61 -11.21
CA ILE A 4 4.64 -21.70 -11.89
C ILE A 4 4.79 -20.40 -11.12
N ASP A 5 5.43 -19.43 -11.75
CA ASP A 5 5.73 -18.14 -11.15
C ASP A 5 4.40 -17.39 -10.93
N VAL A 6 3.80 -17.58 -9.74
CA VAL A 6 2.47 -17.08 -9.45
C VAL A 6 2.54 -15.55 -9.39
N ARG A 7 1.89 -14.90 -10.36
CA ARG A 7 1.98 -13.45 -10.59
C ARG A 7 1.72 -12.62 -9.33
N TRP A 8 0.73 -12.99 -8.52
CA TRP A 8 0.44 -12.25 -7.28
C TRP A 8 1.56 -12.38 -6.25
N GLN A 9 2.27 -13.53 -6.20
CA GLN A 9 3.43 -13.73 -5.32
C GLN A 9 4.65 -12.90 -5.79
N GLN A 10 4.85 -12.75 -7.10
CA GLN A 10 5.86 -11.82 -7.64
C GLN A 10 5.53 -10.37 -7.28
N ARG A 11 4.27 -9.96 -7.42
CA ARG A 11 3.80 -8.62 -7.02
C ARG A 11 3.99 -8.40 -5.52
N LEU A 12 3.73 -9.41 -4.70
CA LEU A 12 3.92 -9.36 -3.26
C LEU A 12 5.38 -9.07 -2.90
N ASN A 13 6.34 -9.70 -3.59
CA ASN A 13 7.76 -9.44 -3.37
C ASN A 13 8.14 -7.98 -3.70
N ASN A 14 7.58 -7.41 -4.78
CA ASN A 14 7.81 -6.00 -5.13
C ASN A 14 7.18 -5.06 -4.11
N TYR A 15 5.96 -5.37 -3.67
CA TYR A 15 5.26 -4.64 -2.62
C TYR A 15 6.04 -4.65 -1.29
N ALA A 16 6.60 -5.79 -0.89
CA ALA A 16 7.42 -5.90 0.32
C ALA A 16 8.64 -4.97 0.29
N ARG A 17 9.34 -4.90 -0.86
CA ARG A 17 10.48 -3.98 -1.03
C ARG A 17 10.05 -2.51 -0.98
N ALA A 18 8.93 -2.18 -1.61
CA ALA A 18 8.37 -0.82 -1.57
C ALA A 18 7.97 -0.42 -0.14
N LEU A 19 7.28 -1.31 0.58
CA LEU A 19 6.90 -1.08 1.97
C LEU A 19 8.11 -0.96 2.90
N GLN A 20 9.21 -1.68 2.63
CA GLN A 20 10.46 -1.48 3.36
C GLN A 20 10.98 -0.05 3.19
N GLN A 21 10.96 0.52 1.98
CA GLN A 21 11.38 1.91 1.76
C GLN A 21 10.45 2.90 2.47
N LEU A 22 9.14 2.68 2.41
CA LEU A 22 8.17 3.48 3.17
C LEU A 22 8.46 3.40 4.68
N SER A 23 8.75 2.20 5.20
CA SER A 23 9.08 1.99 6.61
C SER A 23 10.34 2.72 7.04
N LEU A 24 11.38 2.75 6.21
CA LEU A 24 12.59 3.52 6.47
C LEU A 24 12.29 5.02 6.56
N ALA A 25 11.47 5.54 5.64
CA ALA A 25 11.07 6.95 5.66
C ALA A 25 10.20 7.30 6.88
N VAL A 26 9.27 6.41 7.28
CA VAL A 26 8.47 6.58 8.50
C VAL A 26 9.35 6.55 9.75
N ASN A 27 10.28 5.60 9.85
CA ASN A 27 11.19 5.49 10.99
C ASN A 27 12.09 6.74 11.14
N LEU A 28 12.51 7.35 10.03
CA LEU A 28 13.28 8.59 10.07
C LEU A 28 12.53 9.71 10.82
N THR A 29 11.20 9.79 10.65
CA THR A 29 10.35 10.79 11.33
C THR A 29 10.36 10.67 12.84
N GLN A 30 10.65 9.48 13.38
CA GLN A 30 10.72 9.22 14.81
C GLN A 30 12.06 9.68 15.41
N THR A 31 13.07 9.92 14.58
CA THR A 31 14.40 10.37 15.01
C THR A 31 14.56 11.87 14.97
N ARG A 32 13.92 12.54 13.98
CA ARG A 32 13.91 13.99 13.81
C ARG A 32 12.80 14.44 12.86
N PRO A 33 12.46 15.74 12.83
CA PRO A 33 11.63 16.30 11.77
C PRO A 33 12.23 16.05 10.38
N LEU A 34 11.36 15.79 9.41
CA LEU A 34 11.72 15.68 8.00
C LEU A 34 11.86 17.07 7.36
N SER A 35 12.87 17.22 6.50
CA SER A 35 12.92 18.34 5.55
C SER A 35 11.82 18.20 4.48
N ASP A 36 11.54 19.28 3.75
CA ASP A 36 10.50 19.24 2.71
C ASP A 36 10.81 18.26 1.57
N LEU A 37 12.09 18.10 1.22
CA LEU A 37 12.51 17.09 0.25
C LEU A 37 12.27 15.66 0.76
N GLU A 38 12.51 15.42 2.05
CA GLU A 38 12.25 14.11 2.66
C GLU A 38 10.75 13.83 2.80
N LYS A 39 9.92 14.84 3.05
CA LYS A 39 8.46 14.72 3.00
C LYS A 39 8.00 14.32 1.60
N GLN A 40 8.54 14.94 0.55
CA GLN A 40 8.25 14.54 -0.83
C GLN A 40 8.68 13.09 -1.10
N GLY A 41 9.87 12.69 -0.62
CA GLY A 41 10.33 11.29 -0.68
C GLY A 41 9.37 10.33 0.02
N LEU A 42 8.90 10.66 1.22
CA LEU A 42 7.91 9.87 1.96
C LEU A 42 6.60 9.74 1.18
N ILE A 43 6.07 10.84 0.63
CA ILE A 43 4.85 10.82 -0.18
C ILE A 43 5.04 9.97 -1.45
N GLN A 44 6.16 10.12 -2.14
CA GLN A 44 6.48 9.31 -3.33
C GLN A 44 6.54 7.82 -2.99
N THR A 45 7.12 7.47 -1.84
CA THR A 45 7.16 6.08 -1.36
C THR A 45 5.78 5.52 -1.04
N PHE A 46 4.90 6.35 -0.48
CA PHE A 46 3.50 6.00 -0.28
C PHE A 46 2.79 5.72 -1.62
N GLU A 47 2.96 6.57 -2.64
CA GLU A 47 2.28 6.41 -3.92
C GLU A 47 2.57 5.07 -4.59
N PHE A 48 3.85 4.73 -4.76
CA PHE A 48 4.20 3.47 -5.41
C PHE A 48 3.89 2.26 -4.51
N THR A 49 3.92 2.42 -3.17
CA THR A 49 3.55 1.35 -2.24
C THR A 49 2.06 1.05 -2.34
N HIS A 50 1.21 2.09 -2.37
CA HIS A 50 -0.22 1.96 -2.60
C HIS A 50 -0.51 1.31 -3.96
N GLU A 51 0.16 1.77 -5.02
CA GLU A 51 0.02 1.22 -6.37
C GLU A 51 0.34 -0.28 -6.42
N LEU A 52 1.44 -0.69 -5.78
CA LEU A 52 1.83 -2.09 -5.71
C LEU A 52 0.86 -2.91 -4.87
N ALA A 53 0.37 -2.37 -3.74
CA ALA A 53 -0.56 -3.06 -2.87
C ALA A 53 -1.87 -3.44 -3.58
N TRP A 54 -2.52 -2.49 -4.27
CA TRP A 54 -3.78 -2.82 -4.96
C TRP A 54 -3.54 -3.73 -6.18
N ASN A 55 -2.36 -3.69 -6.79
CA ASN A 55 -1.98 -4.66 -7.82
C ASN A 55 -1.79 -6.08 -7.27
N VAL A 56 -1.28 -6.23 -6.04
CA VAL A 56 -1.25 -7.53 -5.33
C VAL A 56 -2.68 -8.03 -5.11
N MET A 57 -3.57 -7.18 -4.59
CA MET A 57 -4.98 -7.53 -4.36
C MET A 57 -5.65 -8.02 -5.65
N LYS A 58 -5.51 -7.26 -6.74
CA LYS A 58 -6.06 -7.60 -8.05
C LYS A 58 -5.53 -8.95 -8.55
N ASP A 59 -4.22 -9.14 -8.56
CA ASP A 59 -3.63 -10.36 -9.10
C ASP A 59 -3.92 -11.58 -8.21
N TYR A 60 -4.09 -11.39 -6.89
CA TYR A 60 -4.56 -12.43 -5.98
C TYR A 60 -6.01 -12.82 -6.27
N PHE A 61 -6.92 -11.85 -6.43
CA PHE A 61 -8.30 -12.16 -6.80
C PHE A 61 -8.43 -12.80 -8.16
N PHE A 62 -7.61 -12.39 -9.13
CA PHE A 62 -7.54 -13.05 -10.43
C PHE A 62 -7.14 -14.52 -10.28
N PHE A 63 -6.14 -14.82 -9.44
CA PHE A 63 -5.74 -16.18 -9.13
C PHE A 63 -6.85 -16.99 -8.44
N GLN A 64 -7.66 -16.34 -7.59
CA GLN A 64 -8.86 -16.92 -6.96
C GLN A 64 -10.08 -17.01 -7.91
N GLY A 65 -9.92 -16.70 -9.20
CA GLY A 65 -10.98 -16.79 -10.22
C GLY A 65 -11.86 -15.55 -10.37
N ASN A 66 -11.55 -14.45 -9.68
CA ASN A 66 -12.25 -13.17 -9.81
C ASN A 66 -11.43 -12.16 -10.64
N SER A 67 -11.82 -11.99 -11.91
CA SER A 67 -11.19 -11.03 -12.83
C SER A 67 -11.88 -9.66 -12.90
N ALA A 68 -12.86 -9.39 -12.03
CA ALA A 68 -13.67 -8.17 -12.08
C ALA A 68 -13.00 -6.92 -11.47
N ILE A 69 -11.82 -7.07 -10.84
CA ILE A 69 -11.12 -5.95 -10.19
C ILE A 69 -10.42 -5.07 -11.23
N THR A 70 -10.94 -3.86 -11.43
CA THR A 70 -10.43 -2.92 -12.45
C THR A 70 -9.59 -1.78 -11.90
N GLY A 71 -9.71 -1.48 -10.61
CA GLY A 71 -8.94 -0.40 -9.96
C GLY A 71 -8.86 -0.52 -8.45
N SER A 72 -8.15 0.43 -7.82
CA SER A 72 -7.85 0.42 -6.39
C SER A 72 -9.10 0.45 -5.50
N ARG A 73 -10.18 1.11 -5.92
CA ARG A 73 -11.45 1.14 -5.19
C ARG A 73 -12.11 -0.23 -5.15
N ASP A 74 -12.17 -0.92 -6.29
CA ASP A 74 -12.73 -2.27 -6.39
C ASP A 74 -11.89 -3.24 -5.57
N ALA A 75 -10.56 -3.16 -5.73
CA ALA A 75 -9.59 -3.97 -5.00
C ALA A 75 -9.76 -3.80 -3.47
N THR A 76 -9.91 -2.57 -3.00
CA THR A 76 -10.12 -2.25 -1.58
C THR A 76 -11.42 -2.85 -1.06
N ARG A 77 -12.54 -2.64 -1.77
CA ARG A 77 -13.85 -3.17 -1.37
C ARG A 77 -13.85 -4.69 -1.30
N GLU A 78 -13.34 -5.36 -2.33
CA GLU A 78 -13.29 -6.82 -2.35
C GLU A 78 -12.33 -7.36 -1.29
N SER A 79 -11.16 -6.73 -1.11
CA SER A 79 -10.20 -7.12 -0.06
C SER A 79 -10.79 -6.99 1.34
N PHE A 80 -11.57 -5.94 1.59
CA PHE A 80 -12.26 -5.78 2.86
C PHE A 80 -13.36 -6.85 3.04
N ASN A 81 -14.21 -7.06 2.01
CA ASN A 81 -15.27 -8.06 2.03
C ASN A 81 -14.74 -9.49 2.26
N LYS A 82 -13.55 -9.80 1.72
CA LYS A 82 -12.90 -11.11 1.83
C LYS A 82 -11.93 -11.21 3.01
N GLY A 83 -11.81 -10.17 3.84
CA GLY A 83 -10.98 -10.17 5.04
C GLY A 83 -9.46 -10.20 4.77
N LEU A 84 -9.03 -9.74 3.59
CA LEU A 84 -7.60 -9.48 3.31
C LEU A 84 -7.11 -8.21 4.00
N ILE A 85 -8.02 -7.25 4.24
CA ILE A 85 -7.77 -6.03 5.01
C ILE A 85 -8.90 -5.83 6.04
N LYS A 86 -8.61 -5.16 7.15
CA LYS A 86 -9.58 -4.95 8.26
C LYS A 86 -10.21 -3.56 8.28
N GLU A 87 -9.49 -2.53 7.86
CA GLU A 87 -9.92 -1.13 7.99
C GLU A 87 -10.13 -0.51 6.59
N GLY A 88 -11.20 -0.96 5.91
CA GLY A 88 -11.48 -0.57 4.53
C GLY A 88 -11.55 0.95 4.31
N GLU A 89 -12.06 1.70 5.29
CA GLU A 89 -12.11 3.17 5.22
C GLU A 89 -10.72 3.82 5.14
N ILE A 90 -9.73 3.29 5.87
CA ILE A 90 -8.34 3.80 5.79
C ILE A 90 -7.80 3.62 4.38
N TRP A 91 -8.06 2.49 3.74
CA TRP A 91 -7.64 2.25 2.35
C TRP A 91 -8.39 3.15 1.36
N MET A 92 -9.67 3.43 1.61
CA MET A 92 -10.41 4.42 0.81
C MET A 92 -9.85 5.82 0.99
N ASP A 93 -9.38 6.18 2.18
CA ASP A 93 -8.68 7.44 2.45
C ASP A 93 -7.31 7.50 1.78
N MET A 94 -6.56 6.39 1.72
CA MET A 94 -5.33 6.31 0.92
C MET A 94 -5.60 6.66 -0.54
N ILE A 95 -6.70 6.18 -1.13
CA ILE A 95 -7.06 6.51 -2.51
C ILE A 95 -7.34 8.02 -2.65
N LYS A 96 -8.00 8.64 -1.67
CA LYS A 96 -8.21 10.10 -1.66
C LYS A 96 -6.88 10.84 -1.57
N SER A 97 -6.02 10.48 -0.61
CA SER A 97 -4.69 11.08 -0.44
C SER A 97 -3.84 10.94 -1.70
N ARG A 98 -3.83 9.76 -2.34
CA ARG A 98 -3.11 9.51 -3.61
C ARG A 98 -3.61 10.38 -4.76
N ASN A 99 -4.90 10.73 -4.79
CA ASN A 99 -5.40 11.66 -5.81
C ASN A 99 -5.00 13.12 -5.53
N GLN A 100 -4.57 13.44 -4.31
CA GLN A 100 -4.13 14.77 -3.90
C GLN A 100 -2.60 14.94 -3.98
N THR A 101 -1.83 13.88 -4.24
CA THR A 101 -0.36 13.96 -4.23
C THR A 101 0.20 14.86 -5.33
N SER A 102 -0.53 15.04 -6.44
CA SER A 102 -0.20 16.04 -7.47
C SER A 102 -0.27 17.49 -6.99
N HIS A 103 -0.92 17.73 -5.84
CA HIS A 103 -1.07 19.04 -5.21
C HIS A 103 -0.12 19.27 -4.04
N THR A 104 0.89 18.42 -3.86
CA THR A 104 1.84 18.47 -2.72
C THR A 104 2.82 19.64 -2.78
N TYR A 105 2.82 20.43 -3.85
CA TYR A 105 3.42 21.76 -3.84
C TYR A 105 2.73 22.71 -2.84
N ASN A 106 1.48 22.42 -2.43
CA ASN A 106 0.84 23.06 -1.28
C ASN A 106 1.28 22.35 0.00
N GLN A 107 2.01 23.08 0.85
CA GLN A 107 2.57 22.55 2.10
C GLN A 107 1.50 21.92 3.02
N SER A 108 0.31 22.52 3.12
CA SER A 108 -0.76 22.00 3.96
C SER A 108 -1.24 20.61 3.51
N VAL A 109 -1.34 20.39 2.19
CA VAL A 109 -1.71 19.11 1.60
C VAL A 109 -0.60 18.08 1.84
N ALA A 110 0.66 18.46 1.64
CA ALA A 110 1.80 17.58 1.88
C ALA A 110 1.87 17.15 3.36
N ASP A 111 1.74 18.09 4.29
CA ASP A 111 1.80 17.82 5.73
C ASP A 111 0.64 16.91 6.20
N GLU A 112 -0.57 17.10 5.66
CA GLU A 112 -1.71 16.23 5.93
C GLU A 112 -1.47 14.79 5.45
N ILE A 113 -0.99 14.62 4.20
CA ILE A 113 -0.70 13.30 3.65
C ILE A 113 0.42 12.62 4.46
N VAL A 114 1.49 13.32 4.79
CA VAL A 114 2.59 12.82 5.64
C VAL A 114 2.05 12.35 6.98
N LYS A 115 1.20 13.13 7.63
CA LYS A 115 0.58 12.77 8.91
C LYS A 115 -0.24 11.48 8.79
N ASN A 116 -1.05 11.34 7.74
CA ASN A 116 -1.87 10.15 7.52
C ASN A 116 -1.03 8.91 7.22
N ILE A 117 0.08 9.06 6.48
CA ILE A 117 1.03 7.99 6.21
C ILE A 117 1.59 7.43 7.52
N ILE A 118 2.09 8.32 8.39
CA ILE A 118 2.76 7.95 9.64
C ILE A 118 1.77 7.32 10.64
N ASN A 119 0.58 7.90 10.77
CA ASN A 119 -0.35 7.51 11.83
C ASN A 119 -1.22 6.30 11.48
N SER A 120 -1.49 6.05 10.19
CA SER A 120 -2.52 5.10 9.79
C SER A 120 -2.11 4.22 8.60
N TYR A 121 -1.57 4.81 7.53
CA TYR A 121 -1.40 4.05 6.28
C TYR A 121 -0.27 3.03 6.37
N HIS A 122 0.83 3.38 7.03
CA HIS A 122 1.98 2.50 7.19
C HIS A 122 1.60 1.19 7.91
N THR A 123 0.89 1.27 9.03
CA THR A 123 0.42 0.10 9.77
C THR A 123 -0.57 -0.74 8.97
N SER A 124 -1.48 -0.10 8.22
CA SER A 124 -2.41 -0.81 7.32
C SER A 124 -1.69 -1.59 6.22
N PHE A 125 -0.61 -1.04 5.66
CA PHE A 125 0.22 -1.74 4.71
C PHE A 125 0.97 -2.92 5.34
N GLN A 126 1.55 -2.75 6.53
CA GLN A 126 2.21 -3.85 7.23
C GLN A 126 1.26 -5.03 7.50
N ALA A 127 0.06 -4.74 8.01
CA ALA A 127 -0.96 -5.76 8.25
C ALA A 127 -1.38 -6.50 6.97
N PHE A 128 -1.49 -5.79 5.85
CA PHE A 128 -1.78 -6.41 4.55
C PHE A 128 -0.62 -7.29 4.06
N LEU A 129 0.64 -6.84 4.21
CA LEU A 129 1.81 -7.65 3.86
C LEU A 129 1.83 -8.95 4.65
N GLU A 130 1.67 -8.89 5.98
CA GLU A 130 1.63 -10.05 6.87
C GLU A 130 0.53 -11.03 6.46
N LYS A 131 -0.68 -10.51 6.19
CA LYS A 131 -1.81 -11.33 5.73
C LYS A 131 -1.49 -12.08 4.44
N MET A 132 -0.91 -11.39 3.44
CA MET A 132 -0.61 -11.97 2.14
C MET A 132 0.58 -12.95 2.19
N GLN A 133 1.56 -12.71 3.07
CA GLN A 133 2.67 -13.65 3.31
C GLN A 133 2.15 -14.94 3.96
N GLY A 134 1.28 -14.85 4.96
CA GLY A 134 0.66 -16.03 5.55
C GLY A 134 -0.14 -16.85 4.54
N LEU A 135 -0.87 -16.20 3.63
CA LEU A 135 -1.58 -16.90 2.55
C LEU A 135 -0.62 -17.62 1.60
N LYS A 136 0.53 -17.01 1.28
CA LYS A 136 1.55 -17.61 0.41
C LYS A 136 2.19 -18.86 1.01
N GLU A 137 2.36 -18.90 2.34
CA GLU A 137 2.97 -20.01 3.05
C GLU A 137 2.05 -21.23 3.19
N HIS A 138 0.73 -21.03 3.04
CA HIS A 138 -0.29 -22.06 3.15
C HIS A 138 -0.84 -22.56 1.79
N GLU A 139 -0.25 -22.11 0.67
CA GLU A 139 -0.46 -22.66 -0.67
C GLU A 139 0.49 -23.83 -0.96
#